data_AF-A0A7W4FYY2-F1
#
_entry.id   AF-A0A7W4FYY2-F1
#
_cell.length_a   1.000
_cell.length_b   1.000
_cell.length_c   1.000
_cell.angle_alpha   90.00
_cell.angle_beta   90.00
_cell.angle_gamma   90.00
#
_symmetry.space_group_name_H-M   'P 1'
#
loop_
_entity.id
_entity.type
_entity.pdbx_description
1 polymer ?
#
loop_
_entity_poly.entity_id
_entity_poly.type
_entity_poly.pdbx_seq_one_letter_code
_entity_poly.pdbx_strand_id
1 'polypeptide(L)'
;MNTILDHQIQKTDEDCSTHNVMCTFSTCKGKRYTRLRGRELKLIKFHSKSSEIQKSLASAELERRNYIDSQVLGISFDITLHAIDRLSTLYLHRFINEFDGERGISSWCNSLVKEALTQHQDLLGLNEFIIRHEGINFTFRASDYADNSLVLTTIN
;
A
#
# COMPACT_ATOMS: atom_id res chain seq x y z
N MET A 1 -26.19 -9.39 -12.39
CA MET A 1 -24.84 -9.93 -12.14
C MET A 1 -23.84 -9.06 -12.88
N ASN A 2 -22.94 -8.37 -12.18
CA ASN A 2 -21.85 -7.60 -12.78
C ASN A 2 -20.64 -7.65 -11.83
N THR A 3 -20.02 -8.83 -11.70
CA THR A 3 -18.71 -9.00 -11.07
C THR A 3 -17.66 -8.57 -12.09
N ILE A 4 -17.30 -7.29 -12.03
CA ILE A 4 -16.48 -6.58 -13.04
C ILE A 4 -15.05 -7.15 -13.19
N LEU A 5 -14.65 -8.12 -12.34
CA LEU A 5 -13.34 -8.77 -12.38
C LEU A 5 -13.37 -10.30 -12.54
N ASP A 6 -14.53 -10.96 -12.54
CA ASP A 6 -14.59 -12.43 -12.39
C ASP A 6 -14.34 -13.23 -13.67
N HIS A 7 -14.68 -12.70 -14.84
CA HIS A 7 -14.82 -13.52 -16.06
C HIS A 7 -13.51 -14.00 -16.68
N GLN A 8 -12.34 -13.64 -16.12
CA GLN A 8 -11.02 -14.04 -16.63
C GLN A 8 -10.12 -14.72 -15.61
N ILE A 9 -10.57 -14.88 -14.36
CA ILE A 9 -9.77 -15.52 -13.32
C ILE A 9 -10.12 -17.00 -13.34
N GLN A 10 -9.15 -17.84 -13.72
CA GLN A 10 -9.27 -19.28 -13.52
C GLN A 10 -9.39 -19.50 -12.01
N LYS A 11 -10.61 -19.78 -11.55
CA LYS A 11 -10.90 -20.04 -10.15
C LYS A 11 -10.20 -21.32 -9.72
N THR A 12 -9.06 -21.20 -9.07
CA THR A 12 -8.71 -22.10 -7.97
C THR A 12 -9.43 -21.53 -6.74
N ASP A 13 -10.35 -22.30 -6.16
CA ASP A 13 -11.21 -21.85 -5.05
C ASP A 13 -10.44 -21.38 -3.79
N GLU A 14 -9.12 -21.55 -3.77
CA GLU A 14 -8.22 -21.17 -2.67
C GLU A 14 -7.57 -19.77 -2.81
N ASP A 15 -7.75 -19.07 -3.94
CA ASP A 15 -6.96 -17.87 -4.26
C ASP A 15 -7.71 -16.53 -4.30
N CYS A 16 -9.04 -16.53 -4.17
CA CYS A 16 -9.85 -15.30 -4.19
C CYS A 16 -10.26 -14.88 -2.76
N SER A 17 -10.05 -13.60 -2.41
CA SER A 17 -10.64 -13.05 -1.18
C SER A 17 -12.16 -13.10 -1.29
N THR A 18 -12.82 -13.67 -0.28
CA THR A 18 -14.28 -13.77 -0.17
C THR A 18 -14.97 -12.43 0.11
N HIS A 19 -14.19 -11.35 0.28
CA HIS A 19 -14.71 -10.04 0.66
C HIS A 19 -15.02 -9.20 -0.59
N ASN A 20 -16.31 -8.99 -0.84
CA ASN A 20 -16.80 -8.02 -1.82
C ASN A 20 -16.67 -6.62 -1.25
N VAL A 21 -16.03 -5.71 -1.99
CA VAL A 21 -15.84 -4.30 -1.59
C VAL A 21 -16.59 -3.40 -2.56
N MET A 22 -17.02 -2.23 -2.08
CA MET A 22 -17.60 -1.20 -2.92
C MET A 22 -16.50 -0.48 -3.70
N CYS A 23 -16.64 -0.42 -5.02
CA CYS A 23 -15.70 0.28 -5.87
C CYS A 23 -15.84 1.79 -5.69
N THR A 24 -14.71 2.47 -5.45
CA THR A 24 -14.64 3.94 -5.40
C THR A 24 -14.03 4.54 -6.68
N PHE A 25 -13.65 3.71 -7.67
CA PHE A 25 -13.16 4.19 -8.97
C PHE A 25 -14.29 4.87 -9.75
N SER A 26 -14.07 6.07 -10.28
CA SER A 26 -15.12 6.96 -10.80
C SER A 26 -16.07 6.30 -11.80
N THR A 27 -15.55 5.50 -12.73
CA THR A 27 -16.36 4.81 -13.77
C THR A 27 -17.16 3.61 -13.25
N CYS A 28 -16.80 3.09 -12.08
CA CYS A 28 -17.40 1.91 -11.47
C CYS A 28 -17.93 2.18 -10.05
N LYS A 29 -18.05 3.45 -9.66
CA LYS A 29 -18.38 3.87 -8.30
C LYS A 29 -19.69 3.23 -7.85
N GLY A 30 -19.69 2.67 -6.63
CA GLY A 30 -20.87 2.02 -6.05
C GLY A 30 -21.14 0.59 -6.52
N LYS A 31 -20.32 0.02 -7.42
CA LYS A 31 -20.44 -1.39 -7.81
C LYS A 31 -19.60 -2.28 -6.89
N ARG A 32 -20.11 -3.48 -6.58
CA ARG A 32 -19.39 -4.48 -5.79
C ARG A 32 -18.36 -5.21 -6.67
N TYR A 33 -17.16 -5.41 -6.13
CA TYR A 33 -16.14 -6.24 -6.77
C TYR A 33 -15.43 -7.13 -5.74
N THR A 34 -15.04 -8.32 -6.19
CA THR A 34 -14.21 -9.26 -5.42
C THR A 34 -12.81 -8.68 -5.28
N ARG A 35 -12.30 -8.60 -4.05
CA ARG A 35 -10.97 -8.05 -3.80
C ARG A 35 -9.89 -9.08 -4.17
N LEU A 36 -9.27 -8.95 -5.34
CA LEU A 36 -8.19 -9.86 -5.79
C LEU A 36 -6.89 -9.59 -5.02
N ARG A 37 -5.93 -10.52 -4.88
CA ARG A 37 -4.64 -10.23 -4.25
C ARG A 37 -3.72 -9.47 -5.23
N GLY A 38 -2.59 -8.96 -4.73
CA GLY A 38 -1.69 -8.10 -5.51
C GLY A 38 -1.09 -8.80 -6.75
N ARG A 39 -0.83 -10.11 -6.65
CA ARG A 39 -0.31 -10.92 -7.76
C ARG A 39 -1.30 -11.01 -8.91
N GLU A 40 -2.57 -11.26 -8.61
CA GLU A 40 -3.64 -11.39 -9.61
C GLU A 40 -3.95 -10.03 -10.24
N LEU A 41 -3.90 -8.95 -9.46
CA LEU A 41 -4.03 -7.59 -10.00
C LEU A 41 -2.89 -7.26 -10.98
N LYS A 42 -1.65 -7.67 -10.69
CA LYS A 42 -0.53 -7.52 -11.62
C LYS A 42 -0.73 -8.31 -12.91
N LEU A 43 -1.18 -9.56 -12.78
CA LEU A 43 -1.52 -10.37 -13.94
C LEU A 43 -2.55 -9.64 -14.80
N ILE A 44 -3.66 -9.18 -14.22
CA ILE A 44 -4.69 -8.44 -14.95
C ILE A 44 -4.16 -7.14 -15.58
N LYS A 45 -3.29 -6.41 -14.89
CA LYS A 45 -2.69 -5.17 -15.41
C LYS A 45 -1.86 -5.39 -16.68
N PHE A 46 -1.12 -6.50 -16.76
CA PHE A 46 -0.18 -6.77 -17.86
C PHE A 46 -0.67 -7.83 -18.87
N HIS A 47 -1.81 -8.48 -18.62
CA HIS A 47 -2.30 -9.57 -19.46
C HIS A 47 -2.96 -9.03 -20.75
N SER A 48 -2.60 -9.63 -21.89
CA SER A 48 -3.02 -9.16 -23.23
C SER A 48 -4.52 -9.31 -23.50
N LYS A 49 -5.20 -10.25 -22.83
CA LYS A 49 -6.65 -10.47 -22.97
C LYS A 49 -7.49 -9.62 -22.01
N SER A 50 -6.88 -8.87 -21.11
CA SER A 50 -7.63 -8.05 -20.16
C SER A 50 -8.15 -6.79 -20.83
N SER A 51 -9.42 -6.47 -20.58
CA SER A 51 -10.05 -5.25 -21.09
C SER A 51 -9.42 -4.00 -20.47
N GLU A 52 -9.52 -2.86 -21.16
CA GLU A 52 -9.00 -1.59 -20.66
C GLU A 52 -9.61 -1.18 -19.31
N ILE A 53 -10.89 -1.50 -19.08
CA ILE A 53 -11.55 -1.28 -17.79
C ILE A 53 -10.92 -2.14 -16.70
N GLN A 54 -10.60 -3.40 -16.98
CA GLN A 54 -9.96 -4.29 -16.02
C GLN A 54 -8.53 -3.86 -15.70
N LYS A 55 -7.75 -3.45 -16.70
CA LYS A 55 -6.39 -2.90 -16.49
C LYS A 55 -6.42 -1.62 -15.67
N SER A 56 -7.39 -0.75 -15.95
CA SER A 56 -7.59 0.50 -15.22
C SER A 56 -7.97 0.24 -13.75
N LEU A 57 -8.90 -0.67 -13.50
CA LEU A 57 -9.29 -1.07 -12.14
C LEU A 57 -8.16 -1.77 -11.40
N ALA A 58 -7.41 -2.65 -12.07
CA ALA A 58 -6.25 -3.31 -11.48
C ALA A 58 -5.14 -2.32 -11.14
N SER A 59 -4.88 -1.34 -12.02
CA SER A 59 -3.92 -0.26 -11.77
C SER A 59 -4.35 0.60 -10.60
N ALA A 60 -5.61 1.06 -10.60
CA ALA A 60 -6.15 1.87 -9.51
C ALA A 60 -6.14 1.12 -8.17
N GLU A 61 -6.43 -0.18 -8.16
CA GLU A 61 -6.38 -0.99 -6.94
C GLU A 61 -4.94 -1.28 -6.50
N LEU A 62 -4.00 -1.49 -7.43
CA LEU A 62 -2.57 -1.63 -7.12
C LEU A 62 -1.97 -0.32 -6.58
N GLU A 63 -2.36 0.83 -7.13
CA GLU A 63 -2.03 2.16 -6.63
C GLU A 63 -2.64 2.39 -5.25
N ARG A 64 -3.93 2.08 -5.07
CA ARG A 64 -4.60 2.21 -3.76
C ARG A 64 -3.95 1.33 -2.70
N ARG A 65 -3.48 0.14 -3.09
CA ARG A 65 -2.76 -0.80 -2.23
C ARG A 65 -1.29 -0.48 -2.06
N ASN A 66 -0.77 0.49 -2.82
CA ASN A 66 0.64 0.78 -2.95
C ASN A 66 1.43 -0.53 -3.00
N TYR A 67 1.38 -1.24 -4.14
CA TYR A 67 2.35 -2.30 -4.43
C TYR A 67 3.76 -1.66 -4.51
N ILE A 68 4.24 -1.33 -3.32
CA ILE A 68 5.56 -1.08 -2.77
C ILE A 68 6.55 -0.52 -3.79
N ASP A 69 6.36 0.75 -4.15
CA ASP A 69 7.49 1.59 -4.47
C ASP A 69 8.06 2.14 -3.15
N SER A 70 8.45 1.27 -2.21
CA SER A 70 9.10 1.74 -0.98
C SER A 70 10.56 2.06 -1.25
N GLN A 71 10.80 2.91 -2.23
CA GLN A 71 12.12 3.42 -2.54
C GLN A 71 12.10 4.93 -2.42
N VAL A 72 13.11 5.46 -1.74
CA VAL A 72 13.37 6.88 -1.60
C VAL A 72 14.85 7.06 -1.82
N LEU A 73 15.22 7.90 -2.80
CA LEU A 73 16.62 8.27 -3.06
C LEU A 73 17.54 7.06 -3.27
N GLY A 74 17.04 5.99 -3.89
CA GLY A 74 17.79 4.76 -4.15
C GLY A 74 17.88 3.78 -2.97
N ILE A 75 17.25 4.11 -1.83
CA ILE A 75 17.18 3.26 -0.64
C ILE A 75 15.79 2.66 -0.54
N SER A 76 15.73 1.34 -0.37
CA SER A 76 14.47 0.64 -0.12
C SER A 76 14.09 0.73 1.35
N PHE A 77 12.80 0.70 1.67
CA PHE A 77 12.38 0.56 3.06
C PHE A 77 11.19 -0.39 3.24
N ASP A 78 11.23 -1.19 4.28
CA ASP A 78 10.15 -2.09 4.66
C ASP A 78 9.39 -1.52 5.85
N ILE A 79 8.05 -1.59 5.78
CA ILE A 79 7.20 -1.20 6.90
C ILE A 79 6.73 -2.48 7.59
N THR A 80 7.13 -2.65 8.86
CA THR A 80 6.68 -3.80 9.64
C THR A 80 5.17 -3.74 9.91
N LEU A 81 4.53 -4.91 10.02
CA LEU A 81 3.13 -5.00 10.46
C LEU A 81 2.92 -4.30 11.81
N HIS A 82 3.89 -4.45 12.73
CA HIS A 82 3.85 -3.78 14.03
C HIS A 82 3.76 -2.25 13.90
N ALA A 83 4.54 -1.63 13.00
CA ALA A 83 4.47 -0.20 12.75
C ALA A 83 3.10 0.21 12.19
N ILE A 84 2.53 -0.57 11.26
CA ILE A 84 1.18 -0.33 10.72
C ILE A 84 0.11 -0.42 11.82
N ASP A 85 0.19 -1.43 12.69
CA ASP A 85 -0.76 -1.61 13.79
C ASP A 85 -0.70 -0.44 14.79
N ARG A 86 0.52 0.03 15.08
CA ARG A 86 0.74 1.23 15.91
C ARG A 86 0.15 2.48 15.26
N LEU A 87 0.40 2.71 13.97
CA LEU A 87 -0.18 3.82 13.22
C LEU A 87 -1.72 3.77 13.24
N SER A 88 -2.28 2.58 13.02
CA SER A 88 -3.73 2.34 13.05
C SER A 88 -4.31 2.59 14.44
N THR A 89 -3.60 2.24 15.50
CA THR A 89 -4.10 2.47 16.86
C THR A 89 -4.07 3.94 17.24
N LEU A 90 -3.00 4.65 16.87
CA LEU A 90 -2.77 6.03 17.32
C LEU A 90 -3.44 7.08 16.41
N TYR A 91 -3.47 6.85 15.10
CA TYR A 91 -3.77 7.89 14.11
C TYR A 91 -4.91 7.52 13.15
N LEU A 92 -5.68 6.45 13.43
CA LEU A 92 -6.82 6.08 12.59
C LEU A 92 -7.86 7.21 12.46
N HIS A 93 -8.11 7.96 13.53
CA HIS A 93 -9.02 9.10 13.48
C HIS A 93 -8.57 10.15 12.46
N ARG A 94 -7.27 10.45 12.42
CA ARG A 94 -6.67 11.40 11.47
C ARG A 94 -6.78 10.88 10.04
N PHE A 95 -6.44 9.61 9.84
CA PHE A 95 -6.56 8.95 8.55
C PHE A 95 -7.99 8.97 8.00
N ILE A 96 -9.00 8.66 8.82
CA ILE A 96 -10.42 8.66 8.41
C ILE A 96 -10.85 10.06 7.98
N ASN A 97 -10.47 11.09 8.75
CA ASN A 97 -10.85 12.47 8.47
C ASN A 97 -10.20 13.01 7.18
N GLU A 98 -8.96 12.64 6.90
CA GLU A 98 -8.22 13.15 5.74
C GLU A 98 -8.53 12.40 4.44
N PHE A 99 -8.78 11.09 4.49
CA PHE A 99 -8.79 10.26 3.28
C PHE A 99 -10.09 9.51 3.00
N ASP A 100 -11.09 9.48 3.89
CA ASP A 100 -12.44 8.90 3.68
C ASP A 100 -12.49 7.60 2.82
N GLY A 101 -11.52 6.70 3.00
CA GLY A 101 -11.43 5.44 2.25
C GLY A 101 -10.90 5.53 0.80
N GLU A 102 -10.43 6.68 0.34
CA GLU A 102 -9.78 6.83 -0.97
C GLU A 102 -8.42 6.12 -1.04
N ARG A 103 -7.69 6.07 0.08
CA ARG A 103 -6.37 5.41 0.22
C ARG A 103 -6.42 4.38 1.35
N GLY A 104 -5.52 3.38 1.31
CA GLY A 104 -5.34 2.45 2.43
C GLY A 104 -4.38 3.00 3.49
N ILE A 105 -4.54 2.62 4.75
CA ILE A 105 -3.67 3.08 5.86
C ILE A 105 -2.19 2.76 5.63
N SER A 106 -1.87 1.60 5.05
CA SER A 106 -0.50 1.24 4.67
C SER A 106 0.06 2.13 3.56
N SER A 107 -0.81 2.56 2.63
CA SER A 107 -0.43 3.49 1.56
C SER A 107 -0.13 4.87 2.12
N TRP A 108 -0.98 5.36 3.03
CA TRP A 108 -0.76 6.60 3.76
C TRP A 108 0.54 6.56 4.58
N CYS A 109 0.78 5.46 5.31
CA CYS A 109 2.04 5.25 6.04
C CYS A 109 3.26 5.34 5.12
N ASN A 110 3.19 4.72 3.93
CA ASN A 110 4.27 4.76 2.96
C ASN A 110 4.55 6.20 2.50
N SER A 111 3.51 6.98 2.17
CA SER A 111 3.66 8.40 1.80
C SER A 111 4.31 9.22 2.92
N LEU A 112 3.85 9.07 4.17
CA LEU A 112 4.44 9.77 5.31
C LEU A 112 5.92 9.42 5.51
N VAL A 113 6.26 8.14 5.41
CA VAL A 113 7.65 7.67 5.52
C VAL A 113 8.51 8.24 4.38
N LYS A 114 7.98 8.25 3.15
CA LYS A 114 8.71 8.82 2.00
C LYS A 114 9.02 10.30 2.20
N GLU A 115 8.03 11.07 2.62
CA GLU A 115 8.19 12.50 2.89
C GLU A 115 9.21 12.72 4.02
N ALA A 116 9.07 11.96 5.11
CA ALA A 116 9.98 12.02 6.26
C ALA A 116 11.44 11.74 5.86
N LEU A 117 11.69 10.66 5.11
CA LEU A 117 13.02 10.28 4.64
C LEU A 117 13.60 11.26 3.62
N THR A 118 12.76 11.82 2.75
CA THR A 118 13.20 12.81 1.75
C THR A 118 13.69 14.10 2.40
N GLN A 119 13.11 14.47 3.55
CA GLN A 119 13.50 15.65 4.34
C GLN A 119 14.75 15.42 5.21
N HIS A 120 15.06 14.17 5.56
CA HIS A 120 16.14 13.81 6.50
C HIS A 120 17.16 12.88 5.84
N GLN A 121 17.71 13.31 4.70
CA GLN A 121 18.63 12.51 3.88
C GLN A 121 19.95 12.21 4.59
N ASP A 122 20.34 13.09 5.51
CA ASP A 122 21.54 13.01 6.34
C ASP A 122 21.54 11.78 7.28
N LEU A 123 20.36 11.24 7.60
CA LEU A 123 20.21 10.12 8.53
C LEU A 123 20.25 8.74 7.83
N LEU A 124 20.16 8.70 6.50
CA LEU A 124 20.00 7.45 5.72
C LEU A 124 21.19 6.49 5.80
N GLY A 125 22.35 6.95 6.29
CA GLY A 125 23.54 6.13 6.51
C GLY A 125 23.72 5.60 7.94
N LEU A 126 22.78 5.88 8.85
CA LEU A 126 22.84 5.45 10.23
C LEU A 126 22.22 4.06 10.42
N ASN A 127 22.79 3.28 11.34
CA ASN A 127 22.27 1.94 11.66
C ASN A 127 20.88 1.98 12.33
N GLU A 128 20.61 3.01 13.13
CA GLU A 128 19.33 3.22 13.79
C GLU A 128 19.10 4.72 13.99
N PHE A 129 17.89 5.19 13.72
CA PHE A 129 17.53 6.59 13.89
C PHE A 129 16.02 6.79 14.02
N ILE A 130 15.63 7.95 14.53
CA ILE A 130 14.22 8.35 14.69
C ILE A 130 13.99 9.62 13.89
N ILE A 131 12.98 9.60 13.02
CA ILE A 131 12.51 10.80 12.30
C ILE A 131 11.19 11.23 12.88
N ARG A 132 11.04 12.54 13.14
CA ARG A 132 9.75 13.13 13.49
C ARG A 132 9.18 13.85 12.27
N HIS A 133 8.01 13.43 11.80
CA HIS A 133 7.28 14.07 10.70
C HIS A 133 5.80 14.21 11.07
N GLU A 134 5.26 15.42 10.95
CA GLU A 134 3.87 15.76 11.30
C GLU A 134 3.43 15.31 12.72
N GLY A 135 4.35 15.37 13.68
CA GLY A 135 4.07 14.97 15.06
C GLY A 135 4.09 13.45 15.30
N ILE A 136 4.42 12.65 14.28
CA ILE A 136 4.59 11.20 14.35
C ILE A 136 6.09 10.88 14.42
N ASN A 137 6.50 9.98 15.31
CA ASN A 137 7.88 9.51 15.38
C ASN A 137 8.02 8.15 14.69
N PHE A 138 8.85 8.11 13.65
CA PHE A 138 9.18 6.93 12.87
C PHE A 138 10.55 6.40 13.29
N THR A 139 10.61 5.15 13.77
CA THR A 139 11.87 4.54 14.21
C THR A 139 12.38 3.57 13.15
N PHE A 140 13.53 3.89 12.56
CA PHE A 140 14.15 3.10 11.50
C PHE A 140 15.39 2.36 12.00
N ARG A 141 15.64 1.20 11.40
CA ARG A 141 16.91 0.47 11.49
C ARG A 141 17.39 0.09 10.11
N ALA A 142 18.70 -0.04 9.93
CA ALA A 142 19.24 -0.72 8.77
C ALA A 142 18.73 -2.18 8.73
N SER A 143 18.44 -2.68 7.54
CA SER A 143 18.03 -4.07 7.34
C SER A 143 19.21 -5.01 7.55
N ASP A 144 18.99 -6.05 8.35
CA ASP A 144 19.99 -7.12 8.56
C ASP A 144 20.05 -8.11 7.37
N TYR A 145 19.09 -8.02 6.44
CA TYR A 145 18.89 -9.02 5.37
C TYR A 145 19.00 -8.45 3.95
N ALA A 146 19.07 -7.13 3.77
CA ALA A 146 19.19 -6.50 2.47
C ALA A 146 20.04 -5.22 2.53
N ASP A 147 21.07 -5.15 1.67
CA ASP A 147 21.89 -3.96 1.51
C ASP A 147 21.05 -2.77 1.00
N ASN A 148 21.36 -1.56 1.48
CA ASN A 148 20.63 -0.33 1.15
C ASN A 148 19.12 -0.45 1.40
N SER A 149 18.75 -1.13 2.48
CA SER A 149 17.37 -1.26 2.92
C SER A 149 17.21 -0.81 4.37
N LEU A 150 16.12 -0.11 4.65
CA LEU A 150 15.73 0.33 5.98
C LEU A 150 14.48 -0.42 6.43
N VAL A 151 14.33 -0.63 7.73
CA VAL A 151 13.13 -1.24 8.30
C VAL A 151 12.50 -0.24 9.25
N LEU A 152 11.27 0.17 8.97
CA LEU A 152 10.44 0.93 9.90
C LEU A 152 9.93 -0.04 10.98
N THR A 153 10.57 0.02 12.14
CA THR A 153 10.34 -0.90 13.26
C THR A 153 9.11 -0.52 14.07
N THR A 154 8.93 0.76 14.37
CA THR A 154 7.80 1.24 15.19
C THR A 154 7.42 2.68 14.88
N ILE A 155 6.17 3.02 15.24
CA ILE A 155 5.57 4.34 15.13
C ILE A 155 5.06 4.75 16.52
N ASN A 156 5.43 5.95 16.95
CA ASN A 156 5.11 6.51 18.28
C ASN A 156 4.52 7.91 18.23
#